data_AF-A0A924KS80-F1
#
_entry.id   AF-A0A924KS80-F1
#
_cell.length_a   1.000
_cell.length_b   1.000
_cell.length_c   1.000
_cell.angle_alpha   90.00
_cell.angle_beta   90.00
_cell.angle_gamma   90.00
#
_symmetry.space_group_name_H-M   'P 1'
#
loop_
_entity.id
_entity.type
_entity.pdbx_description
1 polymer ?
#
loop_
_entity_poly.entity_id
_entity_poly.type
_entity_poly.pdbx_seq_one_letter_code
_entity_poly.pdbx_strand_id
1 'polypeptide(L)'
;MNTNAKTLTRDLLQKMDAYWRAANYLSVGQMYLRDNPLLRESLKLEHVKRMLLGHWGTTPGQNFIYAHLNRVIKKYDLDMIYISGPGHGGPAVVANTYLEGTYSEVYPTISQDEAGLKALFKQFSFPGGIPSHASPECPGSIHEGGELGYSLSHAFGAAFDNPDLIVACVIGDGEAETGPLATAWHSNKFLDPATDGAVLPILHLNGFKIANPTILARISREELDQLLRGYGWTPYFVEGFEPELMHELMAATLDTVVQDIRHAQRDARDHGATTRPRWPMIVLDSPKGWTGPRVVDGKQIEGAFRAHQVPISDPRAHPEHLALIETWLKSYRPEELFDAQGRLTPELAELAPKNNRRMGANPHANGGLLLRDLQIPDFRDYAVDVTATGVRGIGDTRVLGRFLRDVVKLNNDQRNFRVFGPDETLSNG
;
A
#
# COMPACT_ATOMS: atom_id res chain seq x y z
N MET A 1 -25.76 11.57 -13.67
CA MET A 1 -24.54 12.11 -14.31
C MET A 1 -24.32 11.37 -15.61
N ASN A 2 -23.85 12.04 -16.66
CA ASN A 2 -23.75 11.52 -18.02
C ASN A 2 -22.87 10.25 -18.09
N THR A 3 -23.47 9.07 -18.19
CA THR A 3 -22.79 7.75 -18.06
C THR A 3 -22.10 7.24 -19.32
N ASN A 4 -21.89 8.08 -20.34
CA ASN A 4 -21.31 7.65 -21.63
C ASN A 4 -19.94 8.26 -21.99
N ALA A 5 -19.37 9.12 -21.15
CA ALA A 5 -18.01 9.61 -21.38
C ALA A 5 -17.01 8.68 -20.67
N LYS A 6 -16.17 7.98 -21.46
CA LYS A 6 -15.05 7.20 -20.92
C LYS A 6 -14.00 8.16 -20.31
N THR A 7 -13.63 7.89 -19.06
CA THR A 7 -12.59 8.54 -18.27
C THR A 7 -11.21 8.26 -18.82
N LEU A 8 -10.97 7.04 -19.32
CA LEU A 8 -9.72 6.65 -19.95
C LEU A 8 -9.86 6.71 -21.48
N THR A 9 -8.85 7.27 -22.14
CA THR A 9 -8.67 7.00 -23.57
C THR A 9 -8.33 5.52 -23.76
N ARG A 10 -8.66 4.96 -24.92
CA ARG A 10 -8.36 3.55 -25.23
C ARG A 10 -6.87 3.24 -25.08
N ASP A 11 -6.01 4.14 -25.57
CA ASP A 11 -4.55 4.01 -25.48
C ASP A 11 -4.07 3.98 -24.02
N LEU A 12 -4.55 4.91 -23.18
CA LEU A 12 -4.16 4.95 -21.77
C LEU A 12 -4.63 3.69 -21.01
N LEU A 13 -5.86 3.23 -21.26
CA LEU A 13 -6.39 2.01 -20.66
C LEU A 13 -5.52 0.80 -21.01
N GLN A 14 -5.16 0.64 -22.29
CA GLN A 14 -4.31 -0.46 -22.76
C GLN A 14 -2.92 -0.41 -22.13
N LYS A 15 -2.31 0.77 -22.01
CA LYS A 15 -1.01 0.93 -21.35
C LYS A 15 -1.09 0.63 -19.85
N MET A 16 -2.16 1.06 -19.17
CA MET A 16 -2.35 0.77 -17.76
C MET A 16 -2.56 -0.72 -17.49
N ASP A 17 -3.34 -1.41 -18.34
CA ASP A 17 -3.47 -2.87 -18.30
C ASP A 17 -2.13 -3.56 -18.53
N ALA A 18 -1.34 -3.12 -19.51
CA ALA A 18 -0.01 -3.66 -19.78
C ALA A 18 0.96 -3.43 -18.59
N TYR A 19 0.94 -2.26 -17.95
CA TYR A 19 1.73 -2.02 -16.73
C TYR A 19 1.29 -2.93 -15.57
N TRP A 20 -0.02 -3.09 -15.37
CA TRP A 20 -0.56 -4.00 -14.37
C TRP A 20 -0.15 -5.45 -14.61
N ARG A 21 -0.21 -5.90 -15.88
CA ARG A 21 0.31 -7.22 -16.30
C ARG A 21 1.81 -7.35 -16.08
N ALA A 22 2.60 -6.30 -16.32
CA ALA A 22 4.05 -6.32 -16.05
C ALA A 22 4.31 -6.52 -14.56
N ALA A 23 3.61 -5.78 -13.69
CA ALA A 23 3.72 -5.94 -12.25
C ALA A 23 3.29 -7.35 -11.81
N ASN A 24 2.19 -7.89 -12.33
CA ASN A 24 1.75 -9.26 -12.06
C ASN A 24 2.79 -10.30 -12.53
N TYR A 25 3.33 -10.14 -13.73
CA TYR A 25 4.37 -11.01 -14.27
C TYR A 25 5.61 -11.02 -13.37
N LEU A 26 6.09 -9.85 -12.93
CA LEU A 26 7.22 -9.76 -12.01
C LEU A 26 6.90 -10.38 -10.65
N SER A 27 5.68 -10.23 -10.14
CA SER A 27 5.26 -10.87 -8.89
C SER A 27 5.28 -12.40 -8.99
N VAL A 28 4.83 -12.98 -10.11
CA VAL A 28 4.92 -14.43 -10.34
C VAL A 28 6.37 -14.87 -10.49
N GLY A 29 7.18 -14.12 -11.25
CA GLY A 29 8.61 -14.36 -11.39
C GLY A 29 9.33 -14.41 -10.04
N GLN A 30 9.04 -13.47 -9.15
CA GLN A 30 9.56 -13.45 -7.77
C GLN A 30 9.19 -14.71 -6.97
N MET A 31 7.98 -15.25 -7.10
CA MET A 31 7.58 -16.45 -6.35
C MET A 31 8.20 -17.74 -6.91
N TYR A 32 8.34 -17.84 -8.23
CA TYR A 32 8.65 -19.12 -8.89
C TYR A 32 10.06 -19.20 -9.48
N LEU A 33 10.59 -18.14 -10.07
CA LEU A 33 11.76 -18.22 -10.94
C LEU A 33 13.06 -17.86 -10.22
N ARG A 34 14.14 -18.55 -10.57
CA ARG A 34 15.53 -18.23 -10.22
C ARG A 34 16.43 -18.06 -11.44
N ASP A 35 15.91 -18.36 -12.63
CA ASP A 35 16.55 -18.21 -13.93
C ASP A 35 15.48 -18.07 -15.03
N ASN A 36 15.90 -17.74 -16.26
CA ASN A 36 15.06 -17.56 -17.44
C ASN A 36 13.87 -16.59 -17.17
N PRO A 37 14.16 -15.34 -16.73
CA PRO A 37 13.14 -14.43 -16.24
C PRO A 37 12.16 -13.93 -17.32
N LEU A 38 12.47 -14.13 -18.61
CA LEU A 38 11.65 -13.70 -19.74
C LEU A 38 11.11 -14.87 -20.58
N LEU A 39 11.30 -16.11 -20.13
CA LEU A 39 10.87 -17.32 -20.85
C LEU A 39 11.39 -17.38 -22.31
N ARG A 40 12.65 -17.00 -22.53
CA ARG A 40 13.28 -17.03 -23.87
C ARG A 40 13.42 -18.45 -24.42
N GLU A 41 13.55 -19.41 -23.51
CA GLU A 41 13.41 -20.83 -23.78
C GLU A 41 12.25 -21.41 -22.95
N SER A 42 11.77 -22.59 -23.35
CA SER A 42 10.74 -23.32 -22.60
C SER A 42 11.13 -23.49 -21.14
N LEU A 43 10.15 -23.39 -20.24
CA LEU A 43 10.41 -23.44 -18.81
C LEU A 43 10.90 -24.85 -18.44
N LYS A 44 12.05 -24.90 -17.75
CA LYS A 44 12.65 -26.13 -17.22
C LYS A 44 12.59 -26.08 -15.70
N LEU A 45 12.54 -27.25 -15.07
CA LEU A 45 12.54 -27.36 -13.60
C LEU A 45 13.75 -26.67 -12.95
N GLU A 46 14.89 -26.57 -13.65
CA GLU A 46 16.07 -25.88 -13.16
C GLU A 46 15.91 -24.35 -13.07
N HIS A 47 15.00 -23.76 -13.84
CA HIS A 47 14.67 -22.33 -13.78
C HIS A 47 13.79 -21.99 -12.59
N VAL A 48 13.09 -22.98 -12.03
CA VAL A 48 12.17 -22.80 -10.90
C VAL A 48 12.92 -22.93 -9.56
N LYS A 49 12.54 -22.10 -8.58
CA LYS A 49 13.08 -22.13 -7.23
C LYS A 49 12.85 -23.48 -6.57
N ARG A 50 13.74 -23.82 -5.62
CA ARG A 50 13.65 -25.10 -4.94
C ARG A 50 12.54 -25.18 -3.90
N MET A 51 12.39 -24.09 -3.15
CA MET A 51 11.31 -23.83 -2.23
C MET A 51 10.51 -22.67 -2.81
N LEU A 52 9.21 -22.85 -2.96
CA LEU A 52 8.31 -21.82 -3.45
C LEU A 52 7.72 -21.09 -2.23
N LEU A 53 8.05 -19.82 -2.09
CA LEU A 53 7.65 -18.97 -0.97
C LEU A 53 7.09 -17.65 -1.53
N GLY A 54 6.04 -17.15 -0.89
CA GLY A 54 5.36 -15.92 -1.29
C GLY A 54 3.85 -16.06 -1.26
N HIS A 55 3.16 -14.96 -1.53
CA HIS A 55 1.71 -14.88 -1.51
C HIS A 55 1.20 -14.29 -2.81
N TRP A 56 0.38 -15.05 -3.54
CA TRP A 56 -0.26 -14.57 -4.75
C TRP A 56 -1.56 -13.84 -4.46
N GLY A 57 -2.35 -14.31 -3.48
CA GLY A 57 -3.78 -14.00 -3.41
C GLY A 57 -4.14 -12.51 -3.35
N THR A 58 -3.36 -11.69 -2.65
CA THR A 58 -3.58 -10.23 -2.56
C THR A 58 -2.86 -9.44 -3.65
N THR A 59 -1.78 -10.00 -4.19
CA THR A 59 -0.79 -9.34 -5.03
C THR A 59 -1.36 -8.71 -6.31
N PRO A 60 -2.21 -9.37 -7.12
CA PRO A 60 -2.72 -8.75 -8.34
C PRO A 60 -3.65 -7.57 -8.06
N GLY A 61 -4.42 -7.61 -6.97
CA GLY A 61 -5.26 -6.48 -6.58
C GLY A 61 -4.44 -5.29 -6.07
N GLN A 62 -3.36 -5.54 -5.33
CA GLN A 62 -2.42 -4.48 -4.94
C GLN A 62 -1.70 -3.86 -6.14
N ASN A 63 -1.24 -4.68 -7.10
CA ASN A 63 -0.68 -4.19 -8.36
C ASN A 63 -1.67 -3.34 -9.15
N PHE A 64 -2.95 -3.73 -9.17
CA PHE A 64 -4.01 -2.96 -9.83
C PHE A 64 -4.18 -1.59 -9.17
N ILE A 65 -4.28 -1.55 -7.84
CA ILE A 65 -4.35 -0.31 -7.07
C ILE A 65 -3.14 0.57 -7.36
N TYR A 66 -1.92 0.03 -7.27
CA TYR A 66 -0.68 0.81 -7.47
C TYR A 66 -0.61 1.44 -8.86
N ALA A 67 -0.96 0.70 -9.93
CA ALA A 67 -1.00 1.22 -11.30
C ALA A 67 -1.98 2.40 -11.44
N HIS A 68 -3.14 2.33 -10.76
CA HIS A 68 -4.13 3.40 -10.75
C HIS A 68 -3.73 4.61 -9.89
N LEU A 69 -3.04 4.38 -8.77
CA LEU A 69 -2.46 5.45 -7.96
C LEU A 69 -1.38 6.21 -8.74
N ASN A 70 -0.50 5.51 -9.47
CA ASN A 70 0.46 6.12 -10.38
C ASN A 70 -0.22 7.08 -11.38
N ARG A 71 -1.33 6.66 -11.99
CA ARG A 71 -2.12 7.51 -12.90
C ARG A 71 -2.58 8.79 -12.22
N VAL A 72 -3.23 8.71 -11.04
CA VAL A 72 -3.77 9.93 -10.40
C VAL A 72 -2.69 10.83 -9.82
N ILE A 73 -1.57 10.27 -9.34
CA ILE A 73 -0.39 11.04 -8.97
C ILE A 73 0.08 11.88 -10.16
N LYS A 74 0.24 11.28 -11.33
CA LYS A 74 0.65 12.00 -12.54
C LYS A 74 -0.38 13.03 -13.00
N LYS A 75 -1.66 12.67 -12.99
CA LYS A 75 -2.74 13.52 -13.49
C LYS A 75 -2.93 14.78 -12.65
N TYR A 76 -2.77 14.65 -11.33
CA TYR A 76 -3.08 15.72 -10.39
C TYR A 76 -1.84 16.31 -9.70
N ASP A 77 -0.64 15.81 -9.95
CA ASP A 77 0.60 16.14 -9.20
C ASP A 77 0.42 15.97 -7.68
N LEU A 78 0.13 14.74 -7.25
CA LEU A 78 -0.15 14.44 -5.84
C LEU A 78 1.13 14.07 -5.09
N ASP A 79 1.26 14.58 -3.87
CA ASP A 79 2.18 14.00 -2.88
C ASP A 79 1.50 12.78 -2.25
N MET A 80 2.03 11.58 -2.51
CA MET A 80 1.36 10.34 -2.10
C MET A 80 2.37 9.28 -1.68
N ILE A 81 2.03 8.57 -0.60
CA ILE A 81 2.70 7.33 -0.16
C ILE A 81 1.70 6.17 -0.13
N TYR A 82 2.23 4.96 -0.18
CA TYR A 82 1.48 3.71 -0.18
C TYR A 82 1.69 2.92 1.11
N ILE A 83 0.60 2.49 1.75
CA ILE A 83 0.63 1.56 2.88
C ILE A 83 0.01 0.23 2.45
N SER A 84 0.82 -0.83 2.49
CA SER A 84 0.40 -2.20 2.22
C SER A 84 -0.05 -2.90 3.52
N GLY A 85 -1.32 -2.77 3.88
CA GLY A 85 -1.89 -3.51 5.02
C GLY A 85 -1.78 -5.03 4.88
N PRO A 86 -2.20 -5.64 3.74
CA PRO A 86 -1.86 -7.02 3.43
C PRO A 86 -0.40 -7.14 2.94
N GLY A 87 0.54 -6.81 3.84
CA GLY A 87 1.97 -6.67 3.55
C GLY A 87 2.67 -7.97 3.16
N HIS A 88 2.07 -9.13 3.43
CA HIS A 88 2.46 -10.42 2.85
C HIS A 88 2.42 -10.44 1.31
N GLY A 89 1.76 -9.46 0.69
CA GLY A 89 1.83 -9.11 -0.73
C GLY A 89 3.10 -8.35 -1.13
N GLY A 90 4.22 -8.55 -0.44
CA GLY A 90 5.52 -7.94 -0.74
C GLY A 90 5.93 -7.96 -2.22
N PRO A 91 5.68 -9.03 -3.01
CA PRO A 91 5.96 -9.02 -4.44
C PRO A 91 5.31 -7.87 -5.21
N ALA A 92 4.15 -7.38 -4.78
CA ALA A 92 3.47 -6.26 -5.42
C ALA A 92 4.27 -4.97 -5.26
N VAL A 93 4.71 -4.65 -4.03
CA VAL A 93 5.45 -3.42 -3.73
C VAL A 93 6.84 -3.48 -4.38
N VAL A 94 7.52 -4.62 -4.29
CA VAL A 94 8.81 -4.84 -4.96
C VAL A 94 8.70 -4.72 -6.49
N ALA A 95 7.67 -5.33 -7.10
CA ALA A 95 7.48 -5.23 -8.54
C ALA A 95 7.25 -3.78 -8.98
N ASN A 96 6.38 -3.03 -8.28
CA ASN A 96 6.08 -1.66 -8.66
C ASN A 96 7.27 -0.72 -8.47
N THR A 97 8.00 -0.85 -7.35
CA THR A 97 9.19 -0.03 -7.07
C THR A 97 10.34 -0.32 -8.04
N TYR A 98 10.42 -1.54 -8.58
CA TYR A 98 11.33 -1.89 -9.67
C TYR A 98 10.90 -1.28 -11.01
N LEU A 99 9.61 -1.38 -11.37
CA LEU A 99 9.08 -0.84 -12.63
C LEU A 99 9.19 0.69 -12.71
N GLU A 100 9.00 1.40 -11.59
CA GLU A 100 9.19 2.87 -11.53
C GLU A 100 10.68 3.30 -11.39
N GLY A 101 11.60 2.34 -11.28
CA GLY A 101 13.05 2.54 -11.24
C GLY A 101 13.67 2.77 -9.85
N THR A 102 12.87 3.13 -8.85
CA THR A 102 13.35 3.40 -7.48
C THR A 102 14.16 2.24 -6.90
N TYR A 103 13.72 1.00 -7.12
CA TYR A 103 14.41 -0.17 -6.59
C TYR A 103 15.86 -0.28 -7.11
N SER A 104 16.09 0.03 -8.38
CA SER A 104 17.41 0.00 -9.00
C SER A 104 18.28 1.21 -8.63
N GLU A 105 17.67 2.34 -8.26
CA GLU A 105 18.39 3.49 -7.71
C GLU A 105 18.96 3.18 -6.31
N VAL A 106 18.19 2.48 -5.47
CA VAL A 106 18.61 2.06 -4.12
C VAL A 106 19.53 0.84 -4.16
N TYR A 107 19.24 -0.11 -5.05
CA TYR A 107 19.98 -1.35 -5.23
C TYR A 107 20.53 -1.48 -6.67
N PRO A 108 21.66 -0.82 -7.00
CA PRO A 108 22.19 -0.80 -8.37
C PRO A 108 22.55 -2.16 -8.96
N THR A 109 22.73 -3.19 -8.13
CA THR A 109 22.96 -4.58 -8.56
C THR A 109 21.71 -5.23 -9.17
N ILE A 110 20.53 -4.64 -8.95
CA ILE A 110 19.25 -5.07 -9.51
C ILE A 110 18.90 -4.09 -10.63
N SER A 111 19.62 -4.21 -11.75
CA SER A 111 19.49 -3.35 -12.94
C SER A 111 18.13 -3.48 -13.63
N GLN A 112 17.71 -2.47 -14.39
CA GLN A 112 16.46 -2.51 -15.17
C GLN A 112 16.65 -3.22 -16.52
N ASP A 113 17.20 -4.43 -16.49
CA ASP A 113 17.45 -5.29 -17.65
C ASP A 113 17.28 -6.77 -17.28
N GLU A 114 17.49 -7.69 -18.23
CA GLU A 114 17.29 -9.13 -18.00
C GLU A 114 18.15 -9.69 -16.86
N ALA A 115 19.38 -9.18 -16.68
CA ALA A 115 20.25 -9.62 -15.60
C ALA A 115 19.68 -9.20 -14.23
N GLY A 116 19.17 -7.96 -14.12
CA GLY A 116 18.53 -7.49 -12.91
C GLY A 116 17.15 -8.12 -12.67
N LEU A 117 16.36 -8.43 -13.71
CA LEU A 117 15.13 -9.25 -13.58
C LEU A 117 15.43 -10.63 -12.99
N LYS A 118 16.47 -11.30 -13.49
CA LYS A 118 16.92 -12.59 -12.94
C LYS A 118 17.32 -12.45 -11.47
N ALA A 119 18.05 -11.40 -11.12
CA ALA A 119 18.48 -11.14 -9.75
C ALA A 119 17.28 -10.84 -8.83
N LEU A 120 16.36 -9.97 -9.26
CA LEU A 120 15.11 -9.60 -8.60
C LEU A 120 14.26 -10.84 -8.29
N PHE A 121 14.10 -11.72 -9.28
CA PHE A 121 13.33 -12.95 -9.10
C PHE A 121 14.03 -13.88 -8.13
N LYS A 122 15.32 -14.13 -8.32
CA LYS A 122 16.08 -15.06 -7.48
C LYS A 122 16.12 -14.64 -6.02
N GLN A 123 16.29 -13.35 -5.70
CA GLN A 123 16.48 -12.89 -4.32
C GLN A 123 15.22 -12.94 -3.46
N PHE A 124 14.03 -12.88 -4.05
CA PHE A 124 12.77 -12.85 -3.28
C PHE A 124 12.58 -14.11 -2.44
N SER A 125 12.40 -13.98 -1.12
CA SER A 125 12.24 -15.11 -0.19
C SER A 125 13.30 -16.20 -0.35
N PHE A 126 14.55 -15.80 -0.60
CA PHE A 126 15.68 -16.68 -0.84
C PHE A 126 16.75 -16.51 0.26
N PRO A 127 17.50 -17.55 0.64
CA PRO A 127 18.58 -17.39 1.61
C PRO A 127 19.60 -16.33 1.18
N GLY A 128 19.76 -15.28 2.00
CA GLY A 128 20.62 -14.13 1.70
C GLY A 128 20.01 -13.13 0.70
N GLY A 129 18.73 -13.26 0.38
CA GLY A 129 17.96 -12.28 -0.40
C GLY A 129 17.00 -11.47 0.48
N ILE A 130 15.83 -11.13 -0.07
CA ILE A 130 14.87 -10.21 0.56
C ILE A 130 13.67 -10.96 1.19
N PRO A 131 12.99 -10.39 2.21
CA PRO A 131 11.78 -10.95 2.82
C PRO A 131 10.61 -11.14 1.85
N SER A 132 9.59 -11.86 2.32
CA SER A 132 8.33 -12.06 1.59
C SER A 132 7.33 -10.90 1.74
N HIS A 133 7.55 -10.03 2.71
CA HIS A 133 6.67 -8.91 3.06
C HIS A 133 7.19 -7.59 2.48
N ALA A 134 6.39 -6.53 2.57
CA ALA A 134 6.81 -5.16 2.28
C ALA A 134 7.74 -4.61 3.39
N SER A 135 8.81 -5.34 3.72
CA SER A 135 9.72 -5.04 4.83
C SER A 135 10.48 -3.71 4.63
N PRO A 136 11.16 -3.17 5.67
CA PRO A 136 11.80 -1.84 5.62
C PRO A 136 12.89 -1.66 4.54
N GLU A 137 13.42 -2.74 4.00
CA GLU A 137 14.36 -2.72 2.87
C GLU A 137 13.68 -2.47 1.51
N CYS A 138 12.34 -2.59 1.43
CA CYS A 138 11.62 -2.24 0.22
C CYS A 138 11.45 -0.70 0.16
N PRO A 139 11.98 -0.03 -0.89
CA PRO A 139 11.79 1.41 -1.05
C PRO A 139 10.30 1.78 -1.04
N GLY A 140 9.94 2.84 -0.33
CA GLY A 140 8.54 3.26 -0.18
C GLY A 140 7.80 2.62 0.99
N SER A 141 8.37 1.62 1.68
CA SER A 141 7.70 1.00 2.82
C SER A 141 8.01 1.71 4.14
N ILE A 142 6.95 2.10 4.84
CA ILE A 142 6.98 2.48 6.27
C ILE A 142 6.06 1.58 7.12
N HIS A 143 5.53 0.51 6.51
CA HIS A 143 4.62 -0.42 7.14
C HIS A 143 4.79 -1.80 6.49
N GLU A 144 5.31 -2.76 7.26
CA GLU A 144 5.61 -4.09 6.75
C GLU A 144 4.37 -4.97 6.52
N GLY A 145 3.30 -4.77 7.29
CA GLY A 145 2.05 -5.52 7.17
C GLY A 145 2.19 -7.04 7.40
N GLY A 146 3.16 -7.44 8.23
CA GLY A 146 3.31 -8.82 8.71
C GLY A 146 2.31 -9.14 9.82
N GLU A 147 2.42 -8.42 10.95
CA GLU A 147 1.34 -8.39 11.94
C GLU A 147 0.24 -7.43 11.48
N LEU A 148 -0.89 -8.01 11.13
CA LEU A 148 -2.05 -7.31 10.57
C LEU A 148 -2.77 -6.47 11.63
N GLY A 149 -3.24 -5.29 11.24
CA GLY A 149 -4.16 -4.47 12.04
C GLY A 149 -3.80 -3.00 12.19
N TYR A 150 -2.55 -2.63 11.86
CA TYR A 150 -2.01 -1.29 12.12
C TYR A 150 -1.91 -0.39 10.89
N SER A 151 -2.34 -0.88 9.71
CA SER A 151 -2.20 -0.13 8.46
C SER A 151 -2.86 1.24 8.54
N LEU A 152 -4.11 1.29 9.02
CA LEU A 152 -4.87 2.53 9.08
C LEU A 152 -4.35 3.48 10.17
N SER A 153 -3.97 2.98 11.35
CA SER A 153 -3.39 3.85 12.40
C SER A 153 -2.06 4.47 11.95
N HIS A 154 -1.19 3.70 11.28
CA HIS A 154 0.04 4.22 10.68
C HIS A 154 -0.25 5.25 9.58
N ALA A 155 -1.27 5.01 8.76
CA ALA A 155 -1.66 5.94 7.71
C ALA A 155 -2.11 7.30 8.26
N PHE A 156 -2.91 7.31 9.33
CA PHE A 156 -3.30 8.54 10.01
C PHE A 156 -2.11 9.24 10.68
N GLY A 157 -1.23 8.47 11.33
CA GLY A 157 0.02 8.99 11.89
C GLY A 157 0.88 9.72 10.86
N ALA A 158 1.00 9.17 9.66
CA ALA A 158 1.73 9.80 8.56
C ALA A 158 1.03 11.04 7.99
N ALA A 159 -0.31 11.09 7.99
CA ALA A 159 -1.07 12.23 7.48
C ALA A 159 -1.06 13.44 8.43
N PHE A 160 -0.94 13.23 9.75
CA PHE A 160 -0.91 14.33 10.72
C PHE A 160 0.24 15.30 10.45
N ASP A 161 -0.04 16.61 10.52
CA ASP A 161 0.88 17.72 10.22
C ASP A 161 1.46 17.73 8.78
N ASN A 162 1.00 16.87 7.87
CA ASN A 162 1.47 16.80 6.48
C ASN A 162 0.35 17.21 5.50
N PRO A 163 0.02 18.50 5.38
CA PRO A 163 -1.21 18.99 4.73
C PRO A 163 -1.37 18.60 3.26
N ASP A 164 -0.27 18.40 2.55
CA ASP A 164 -0.30 18.08 1.11
C ASP A 164 -0.23 16.57 0.84
N LEU A 165 0.04 15.76 1.87
CA LEU A 165 0.23 14.32 1.74
C LEU A 165 -1.11 13.58 1.67
N ILE A 166 -1.24 12.70 0.68
CA ILE A 166 -2.28 11.67 0.64
C ILE A 166 -1.64 10.32 0.99
N VAL A 167 -2.16 9.65 2.01
CA VAL A 167 -1.73 8.30 2.38
C VAL A 167 -2.72 7.29 1.84
N ALA A 168 -2.36 6.60 0.75
CA ALA A 168 -3.17 5.53 0.18
C ALA A 168 -2.96 4.25 1.00
N CYS A 169 -3.98 3.85 1.76
CA CYS A 169 -3.90 2.76 2.72
C CYS A 169 -4.72 1.56 2.24
N VAL A 170 -4.05 0.54 1.72
CA VAL A 170 -4.71 -0.71 1.32
C VAL A 170 -4.91 -1.58 2.54
N ILE A 171 -6.16 -1.99 2.76
CA ILE A 171 -6.60 -2.72 3.95
C ILE A 171 -7.07 -4.10 3.52
N GLY A 172 -6.48 -5.15 4.07
CA GLY A 172 -7.00 -6.50 3.82
C GLY A 172 -8.39 -6.67 4.44
N ASP A 173 -9.33 -7.28 3.75
CA ASP A 173 -10.63 -7.63 4.34
C ASP A 173 -10.53 -8.63 5.51
N GLY A 174 -9.51 -9.49 5.51
CA GLY A 174 -9.14 -10.30 6.68
C GLY A 174 -8.45 -9.50 7.79
N GLU A 175 -7.66 -8.50 7.44
CA GLU A 175 -7.07 -7.55 8.40
C GLU A 175 -8.17 -6.77 9.12
N ALA A 176 -9.25 -6.41 8.40
CA ALA A 176 -10.39 -5.65 8.91
C ALA A 176 -11.16 -6.33 10.04
N GLU A 177 -10.92 -7.61 10.27
CA GLU A 177 -11.48 -8.38 11.38
C GLU A 177 -10.68 -8.23 12.68
N THR A 178 -9.48 -7.62 12.63
CA THR A 178 -8.65 -7.41 13.81
C THR A 178 -9.19 -6.24 14.66
N GLY A 179 -9.04 -6.36 15.99
CA GLY A 179 -9.43 -5.28 16.91
C GLY A 179 -8.76 -3.94 16.62
N PRO A 180 -7.43 -3.88 16.41
CA PRO A 180 -6.73 -2.65 16.06
C PRO A 180 -7.29 -1.97 14.81
N LEU A 181 -7.55 -2.71 13.72
CA LEU A 181 -8.05 -2.09 12.50
C LEU A 181 -9.53 -1.66 12.63
N ALA A 182 -10.34 -2.47 13.30
CA ALA A 182 -11.75 -2.16 13.52
C ALA A 182 -11.92 -0.80 14.25
N THR A 183 -11.08 -0.52 15.26
CA THR A 183 -11.11 0.78 15.95
C THR A 183 -10.44 1.90 15.14
N ALA A 184 -9.43 1.58 14.32
CA ALA A 184 -8.70 2.59 13.54
C ALA A 184 -9.58 3.33 12.51
N TRP A 185 -10.74 2.78 12.10
CA TRP A 185 -11.74 3.50 11.28
C TRP A 185 -12.28 4.78 11.94
N HIS A 186 -12.14 4.91 13.26
CA HIS A 186 -12.50 6.10 14.01
C HIS A 186 -11.45 7.23 13.93
N SER A 187 -10.28 6.97 13.36
CA SER A 187 -9.20 7.96 13.28
C SER A 187 -9.58 9.21 12.47
N ASN A 188 -10.55 9.09 11.54
CA ASN A 188 -11.10 10.22 10.78
C ASN A 188 -11.79 11.31 11.63
N LYS A 189 -12.07 11.04 12.91
CA LYS A 189 -12.59 12.05 13.86
C LYS A 189 -11.49 12.99 14.36
N PHE A 190 -10.23 12.60 14.23
CA PHE A 190 -9.06 13.34 14.71
C PHE A 190 -8.26 14.01 13.60
N LEU A 191 -8.61 13.77 12.34
CA LEU A 191 -7.94 14.33 11.17
C LEU A 191 -8.61 15.66 10.77
N ASP A 192 -7.82 16.73 10.76
CA ASP A 192 -8.29 18.07 10.44
C ASP A 192 -7.90 18.45 8.99
N PRO A 193 -8.87 18.66 8.07
CA PRO A 193 -8.57 19.05 6.68
C PRO A 193 -7.82 20.38 6.54
N ALA A 194 -7.89 21.26 7.54
CA ALA A 194 -7.19 22.54 7.52
C ALA A 194 -5.68 22.38 7.74
N THR A 195 -5.27 21.39 8.54
CA THR A 195 -3.91 21.34 9.09
C THR A 195 -3.18 20.03 8.81
N ASP A 196 -3.90 18.95 8.55
CA ASP A 196 -3.37 17.62 8.26
C ASP A 196 -3.56 17.25 6.78
N GLY A 197 -2.92 16.16 6.37
CA GLY A 197 -3.09 15.54 5.07
C GLY A 197 -4.41 14.78 4.96
N ALA A 198 -4.47 13.83 4.03
CA ALA A 198 -5.63 12.96 3.86
C ALA A 198 -5.22 11.49 3.88
N VAL A 199 -6.06 10.66 4.46
CA VAL A 199 -5.95 9.20 4.31
C VAL A 199 -6.99 8.74 3.30
N LEU A 200 -6.58 7.95 2.32
CA LEU A 200 -7.46 7.24 1.39
C LEU A 200 -7.45 5.75 1.73
N PRO A 201 -8.41 5.26 2.53
CA PRO A 201 -8.55 3.83 2.78
C PRO A 201 -9.09 3.14 1.52
N ILE A 202 -8.46 2.02 1.17
CA ILE A 202 -8.88 1.12 0.10
C ILE A 202 -9.09 -0.26 0.72
N LEU A 203 -10.34 -0.59 1.05
CA LEU A 203 -10.72 -1.91 1.52
C LEU A 203 -10.58 -2.89 0.36
N HIS A 204 -9.57 -3.75 0.44
CA HIS A 204 -9.27 -4.80 -0.53
C HIS A 204 -10.14 -6.02 -0.22
N LEU A 205 -11.41 -5.94 -0.65
CA LEU A 205 -12.47 -6.92 -0.42
C LEU A 205 -12.36 -8.10 -1.38
N ASN A 206 -11.31 -8.91 -1.23
CA ASN A 206 -11.06 -10.03 -2.14
C ASN A 206 -11.79 -11.34 -1.77
N GLY A 207 -12.52 -11.32 -0.65
CA GLY A 207 -13.47 -12.34 -0.26
C GLY A 207 -12.93 -13.39 0.71
N PHE A 208 -11.61 -13.45 0.93
CA PHE A 208 -10.99 -14.54 1.69
C PHE A 208 -9.73 -14.10 2.45
N LYS A 209 -9.48 -14.77 3.57
CA LYS A 209 -8.22 -14.75 4.33
C LYS A 209 -7.39 -16.01 4.03
N ILE A 210 -6.68 -16.59 5.00
CA ILE A 210 -5.79 -17.75 4.76
C ILE A 210 -6.59 -18.97 4.29
N ALA A 211 -7.61 -19.34 5.05
CA ALA A 211 -8.37 -20.59 4.84
C ALA A 211 -9.89 -20.41 5.04
N ASN A 212 -10.36 -19.17 5.05
CA ASN A 212 -11.75 -18.82 5.34
C ASN A 212 -12.19 -17.66 4.46
N PRO A 213 -13.51 -17.50 4.23
CA PRO A 213 -14.04 -16.23 3.79
C PRO A 213 -13.87 -15.15 4.85
N THR A 214 -14.06 -13.90 4.46
CA THR A 214 -14.00 -12.74 5.37
C THR A 214 -15.40 -12.26 5.75
N ILE A 215 -15.55 -11.69 6.94
CA ILE A 215 -16.85 -11.24 7.47
C ILE A 215 -17.43 -10.16 6.54
N LEU A 216 -16.65 -9.13 6.24
CA LEU A 216 -17.10 -7.99 5.44
C LEU A 216 -17.45 -8.36 4.00
N ALA A 217 -16.89 -9.45 3.46
CA ALA A 217 -17.24 -9.92 2.12
C ALA A 217 -18.48 -10.83 2.08
N ARG A 218 -19.05 -11.16 3.25
CA ARG A 218 -20.21 -12.08 3.35
C ARG A 218 -21.46 -11.44 3.94
N ILE A 219 -21.34 -10.26 4.54
CA ILE A 219 -22.50 -9.40 4.81
C ILE A 219 -23.02 -8.80 3.50
N SER A 220 -24.24 -8.27 3.51
CA SER A 220 -24.81 -7.63 2.33
C SER A 220 -24.06 -6.34 1.97
N ARG A 221 -24.12 -6.00 0.68
CA ARG A 221 -23.62 -4.71 0.15
C ARG A 221 -24.22 -3.50 0.88
N GLU A 222 -25.46 -3.62 1.35
CA GLU A 222 -26.16 -2.59 2.14
C GLU A 222 -25.60 -2.48 3.55
N GLU A 223 -25.42 -3.61 4.27
CA GLU A 223 -24.84 -3.59 5.62
C GLU A 223 -23.41 -3.01 5.61
N LEU A 224 -22.60 -3.37 4.61
CA LEU A 224 -21.25 -2.82 4.46
C LEU A 224 -21.28 -1.30 4.21
N ASP A 225 -22.21 -0.81 3.37
CA ASP A 225 -22.42 0.63 3.14
C ASP A 225 -22.77 1.37 4.43
N GLN A 226 -23.74 0.83 5.17
CA GLN A 226 -24.22 1.39 6.43
C GLN A 226 -23.11 1.43 7.48
N LEU A 227 -22.32 0.37 7.60
CA LEU A 227 -21.18 0.29 8.52
C LEU A 227 -20.15 1.39 8.23
N LEU A 228 -19.70 1.49 6.98
CA LEU A 228 -18.66 2.45 6.57
C LEU A 228 -19.16 3.90 6.71
N ARG A 229 -20.43 4.15 6.34
CA ARG A 229 -21.08 5.46 6.57
C ARG A 229 -21.26 5.77 8.06
N GLY A 230 -21.55 4.75 8.87
CA GLY A 230 -21.63 4.85 10.33
C GLY A 230 -20.30 5.23 10.97
N TYR A 231 -19.19 4.73 10.42
CA TYR A 231 -17.83 5.21 10.73
C TYR A 231 -17.52 6.61 10.17
N GLY A 232 -18.44 7.25 9.44
CA GLY A 232 -18.27 8.61 8.95
C GLY A 232 -17.49 8.73 7.64
N TRP A 233 -17.43 7.66 6.84
CA TRP A 233 -16.83 7.65 5.51
C TRP A 233 -17.88 7.78 4.39
N THR A 234 -17.42 8.15 3.20
CA THR A 234 -18.18 8.09 1.96
C THR A 234 -17.64 6.93 1.12
N PRO A 235 -18.29 5.75 1.11
CA PRO A 235 -17.75 4.59 0.44
C PRO A 235 -18.05 4.62 -1.07
N TYR A 236 -17.02 4.42 -1.88
CA TYR A 236 -17.07 4.24 -3.32
C TYR A 236 -16.74 2.80 -3.68
N PHE A 237 -17.61 2.13 -4.42
CA PHE A 237 -17.47 0.71 -4.72
C PHE A 237 -16.95 0.51 -6.14
N VAL A 238 -15.90 -0.28 -6.26
CA VAL A 238 -15.28 -0.71 -7.52
C VAL A 238 -15.33 -2.23 -7.52
N GLU A 239 -16.30 -2.78 -8.25
CA GLU A 239 -16.71 -4.19 -8.11
C GLU A 239 -16.67 -4.88 -9.48
N GLY A 240 -16.01 -6.03 -9.56
CA GLY A 240 -15.96 -6.83 -10.79
C GLY A 240 -14.68 -7.61 -10.99
N PHE A 241 -14.54 -8.19 -12.19
CA PHE A 241 -13.40 -9.05 -12.56
C PHE A 241 -12.92 -8.85 -13.99
N GLU A 242 -13.65 -8.10 -14.82
CA GLU A 242 -13.28 -7.82 -16.21
C GLU A 242 -12.29 -6.65 -16.27
N PRO A 243 -11.03 -6.84 -16.71
CA PRO A 243 -9.99 -5.82 -16.62
C PRO A 243 -10.36 -4.46 -17.22
N GLU A 244 -10.90 -4.42 -18.45
CA GLU A 244 -11.23 -3.15 -19.11
C GLU A 244 -12.28 -2.35 -18.33
N LEU A 245 -13.32 -3.01 -17.82
CA LEU A 245 -14.37 -2.37 -17.02
C LEU A 245 -13.83 -1.92 -15.67
N MET A 246 -13.04 -2.77 -15.00
CA MET A 246 -12.42 -2.44 -13.73
C MET A 246 -11.46 -1.26 -13.84
N HIS A 247 -10.65 -1.18 -14.90
CA HIS A 247 -9.78 -0.03 -15.14
C HIS A 247 -10.58 1.27 -15.28
N GLU A 248 -11.65 1.25 -16.07
CA GLU A 248 -12.50 2.43 -16.26
C GLU A 248 -13.19 2.85 -14.94
N LEU A 249 -13.75 1.88 -14.19
CA LEU A 249 -14.40 2.10 -12.90
C LEU A 249 -13.42 2.69 -11.85
N MET A 250 -12.25 2.07 -11.69
CA MET A 250 -11.25 2.53 -10.71
C MET A 250 -10.72 3.92 -11.07
N ALA A 251 -10.49 4.20 -12.37
CA ALA A 251 -10.03 5.51 -12.83
C ALA A 251 -11.05 6.62 -12.55
N ALA A 252 -12.34 6.37 -12.85
CA ALA A 252 -13.43 7.30 -12.58
C ALA A 252 -13.62 7.54 -11.07
N THR A 253 -13.55 6.47 -10.28
CA THR A 253 -13.67 6.54 -8.82
C THR A 253 -12.52 7.34 -8.21
N LEU A 254 -11.27 7.06 -8.58
CA LEU A 254 -10.13 7.81 -8.05
C LEU A 254 -10.14 9.28 -8.47
N ASP A 255 -10.57 9.61 -9.68
CA ASP A 255 -10.74 11.01 -10.10
C ASP A 255 -11.71 11.75 -9.18
N THR A 256 -12.84 11.11 -8.85
CA THR A 256 -13.86 11.64 -7.94
C THR A 256 -13.31 11.78 -6.52
N VAL A 257 -12.70 10.72 -5.99
CA VAL A 257 -12.13 10.67 -4.63
C VAL A 257 -11.05 11.73 -4.42
N VAL A 258 -10.17 11.93 -5.40
CA VAL A 258 -9.13 12.98 -5.33
C VAL A 258 -9.76 14.38 -5.32
N GLN A 259 -10.82 14.58 -6.11
CA GLN A 259 -11.55 15.85 -6.12
C GLN A 259 -12.26 16.11 -4.78
N ASP A 260 -12.87 15.08 -4.18
CA ASP A 260 -13.52 15.16 -2.87
C ASP A 260 -12.51 15.54 -1.76
N ILE A 261 -11.35 14.89 -1.74
CA ILE A 261 -10.26 15.21 -0.80
C ILE A 261 -9.84 16.68 -0.96
N ARG A 262 -9.55 17.10 -2.19
CA ARG A 262 -9.14 18.49 -2.48
C ARG A 262 -10.23 19.50 -2.16
N HIS A 263 -11.50 19.16 -2.34
CA HIS A 263 -12.60 20.04 -2.00
C HIS A 263 -12.70 20.22 -0.49
N ALA A 264 -12.67 19.14 0.28
CA ALA A 264 -12.68 19.20 1.74
C ALA A 264 -11.50 20.02 2.30
N GLN A 265 -10.30 19.82 1.76
CA GLN A 265 -9.12 20.60 2.16
C GLN A 265 -9.24 22.08 1.79
N ARG A 266 -9.68 22.41 0.57
CA ARG A 266 -9.88 23.82 0.14
C ARG A 266 -10.93 24.53 0.97
N ASP A 267 -12.08 23.89 1.21
CA ASP A 267 -13.15 24.48 2.00
C ASP A 267 -12.69 24.79 3.44
N ALA A 268 -11.91 23.89 4.04
CA ALA A 268 -11.35 24.11 5.37
C ALA A 268 -10.30 25.23 5.40
N ARG A 269 -9.39 25.27 4.41
CA ARG A 269 -8.23 26.18 4.37
C ARG A 269 -8.58 27.58 3.88
N ASP A 270 -9.42 27.68 2.86
CA ASP A 270 -9.74 28.94 2.19
C ASP A 270 -11.02 29.59 2.73
N HIS A 271 -11.95 28.77 3.24
CA HIS A 271 -13.27 29.23 3.70
C HIS A 271 -13.52 29.01 5.19
N GLY A 272 -12.55 28.43 5.92
CA GLY A 272 -12.67 28.16 7.35
C GLY A 272 -13.75 27.13 7.70
N ALA A 273 -14.20 26.33 6.72
CA ALA A 273 -15.22 25.31 6.92
C ALA A 273 -14.60 24.05 7.56
N THR A 274 -14.32 24.13 8.86
CA THR A 274 -13.65 23.07 9.63
C THR A 274 -14.60 21.97 10.15
N THR A 275 -15.87 21.98 9.70
CA THR A 275 -16.78 20.86 9.99
C THR A 275 -16.20 19.58 9.40
N ARG A 276 -16.06 18.53 10.22
CA ARG A 276 -15.51 17.25 9.78
C ARG A 276 -16.22 16.73 8.52
N PRO A 277 -15.51 16.56 7.40
CA PRO A 277 -16.09 15.99 6.20
C PRO A 277 -16.31 14.48 6.36
N ARG A 278 -17.17 13.91 5.51
CA ARG A 278 -17.19 12.45 5.32
C ARG A 278 -16.16 12.08 4.27
N TRP A 279 -14.94 11.79 4.73
CA TRP A 279 -13.81 11.44 3.88
C TRP A 279 -14.15 10.28 2.93
N PRO A 280 -13.69 10.31 1.68
CA PRO A 280 -13.91 9.22 0.75
C PRO A 280 -13.09 7.99 1.14
N MET A 281 -13.65 6.81 0.87
CA MET A 281 -12.91 5.54 0.91
C MET A 281 -13.36 4.66 -0.25
N ILE A 282 -12.50 3.73 -0.67
CA ILE A 282 -12.80 2.81 -1.77
C ILE A 282 -12.98 1.40 -1.22
N VAL A 283 -14.02 0.71 -1.67
CA VAL A 283 -14.16 -0.73 -1.55
C VAL A 283 -13.82 -1.33 -2.91
N LEU A 284 -12.69 -2.02 -3.01
CA LEU A 284 -12.29 -2.79 -4.19
C LEU A 284 -12.72 -4.24 -3.99
N ASP A 285 -13.85 -4.62 -4.59
CA ASP A 285 -14.31 -6.01 -4.65
C ASP A 285 -13.80 -6.65 -5.94
N SER A 286 -12.82 -7.54 -5.79
CA SER A 286 -12.17 -8.24 -6.91
C SER A 286 -11.73 -9.63 -6.47
N PRO A 287 -11.64 -10.63 -7.37
CA PRO A 287 -11.33 -12.00 -6.96
C PRO A 287 -9.96 -12.14 -6.28
N LYS A 288 -9.89 -12.86 -5.16
CA LYS A 288 -8.58 -13.25 -4.60
C LYS A 288 -7.78 -14.07 -5.61
N GLY A 289 -6.52 -13.71 -5.83
CA GLY A 289 -5.66 -14.33 -6.84
C GLY A 289 -6.04 -14.00 -8.28
N TRP A 290 -6.71 -12.86 -8.50
CA TRP A 290 -7.16 -12.37 -9.79
C TRP A 290 -6.11 -12.50 -10.90
N THR A 291 -6.50 -12.95 -12.09
CA THR A 291 -5.63 -13.22 -13.26
C THR A 291 -4.71 -14.45 -13.11
N GLY A 292 -4.76 -15.11 -11.97
CA GLY A 292 -4.02 -16.35 -11.69
C GLY A 292 -4.66 -17.59 -12.32
N PRO A 293 -4.10 -18.79 -12.04
CA PRO A 293 -4.74 -20.03 -12.43
C PRO A 293 -6.12 -20.15 -11.78
N ARG A 294 -7.14 -20.46 -12.57
CA ARG A 294 -8.52 -20.63 -12.09
C ARG A 294 -8.70 -21.92 -11.29
N VAL A 295 -8.13 -23.01 -11.80
CA VAL A 295 -8.23 -24.35 -11.23
C VAL A 295 -6.85 -25.02 -11.30
N VAL A 296 -6.44 -25.63 -10.19
CA VAL A 296 -5.24 -26.50 -10.10
C VAL A 296 -5.69 -27.77 -9.40
N ASP A 297 -5.34 -28.93 -9.95
CA ASP A 297 -5.74 -30.26 -9.42
C ASP A 297 -7.24 -30.41 -9.15
N GLY A 298 -8.08 -29.87 -10.04
CA GLY A 298 -9.54 -29.88 -9.91
C GLY A 298 -10.10 -29.00 -8.79
N LYS A 299 -9.27 -28.20 -8.12
CA LYS A 299 -9.67 -27.28 -7.04
C LYS A 299 -9.67 -25.84 -7.55
N GLN A 300 -10.73 -25.10 -7.24
CA GLN A 300 -10.80 -23.66 -7.51
C GLN A 300 -9.72 -22.91 -6.72
N ILE A 301 -8.97 -22.06 -7.43
CA ILE A 301 -7.88 -21.22 -6.91
C ILE A 301 -8.27 -19.74 -6.98
N GLU A 302 -8.46 -19.17 -8.18
CA GLU A 302 -8.95 -17.80 -8.35
C GLU A 302 -10.34 -17.64 -7.71
N GLY A 303 -10.53 -16.55 -6.95
CA GLY A 303 -11.75 -16.31 -6.20
C GLY A 303 -11.94 -17.28 -5.03
N ALA A 304 -10.85 -17.86 -4.49
CA ALA A 304 -10.88 -18.74 -3.33
C ALA A 304 -9.68 -18.50 -2.39
N PHE A 305 -9.80 -18.95 -1.14
CA PHE A 305 -8.71 -18.89 -0.16
C PHE A 305 -7.44 -19.63 -0.62
N ARG A 306 -7.57 -20.61 -1.53
CA ARG A 306 -6.45 -21.41 -2.05
C ARG A 306 -5.43 -20.59 -2.84
N ALA A 307 -5.82 -19.42 -3.36
CA ALA A 307 -4.88 -18.48 -3.95
C ALA A 307 -4.01 -17.74 -2.93
N HIS A 308 -4.23 -17.88 -1.62
CA HIS A 308 -3.59 -17.02 -0.62
C HIS A 308 -2.05 -17.06 -0.65
N GLN A 309 -1.45 -18.26 -0.63
CA GLN A 309 0.00 -18.45 -0.74
C GLN A 309 0.40 -18.68 -2.20
N VAL A 310 1.27 -19.66 -2.46
CA VAL A 310 1.68 -20.09 -3.79
C VAL A 310 0.61 -21.03 -4.36
N PRO A 311 -0.07 -20.67 -5.49
CA PRO A 311 -1.20 -21.44 -6.00
C PRO A 311 -0.83 -22.78 -6.67
N ILE A 312 0.40 -22.94 -7.15
CA ILE A 312 0.90 -24.15 -7.79
C ILE A 312 2.11 -24.64 -6.98
N SER A 313 1.97 -25.76 -6.28
CA SER A 313 3.02 -26.31 -5.41
C SER A 313 3.78 -27.47 -6.08
N ASP A 314 5.04 -27.66 -5.68
CA ASP A 314 5.86 -28.83 -6.01
C ASP A 314 5.85 -29.34 -7.48
N PRO A 315 6.43 -28.57 -8.43
CA PRO A 315 6.58 -29.01 -9.81
C PRO A 315 7.58 -30.18 -10.00
N ARG A 316 8.22 -30.70 -8.92
CA ARG A 316 9.01 -31.94 -9.01
C ARG A 316 8.14 -33.17 -8.90
N ALA A 317 7.20 -33.16 -7.96
CA ALA A 317 6.24 -34.24 -7.78
C ALA A 317 5.17 -34.24 -8.88
N HIS A 318 4.88 -33.07 -9.44
CA HIS A 318 3.81 -32.83 -10.43
C HIS A 318 4.36 -32.15 -11.69
N PRO A 319 4.92 -32.87 -12.67
CA PRO A 319 5.50 -32.28 -13.88
C PRO A 319 4.54 -31.38 -14.67
N GLU A 320 3.23 -31.67 -14.62
CA GLU A 320 2.15 -30.87 -15.20
C GLU A 320 2.10 -29.43 -14.64
N HIS A 321 2.54 -29.22 -13.40
CA HIS A 321 2.59 -27.91 -12.78
C HIS A 321 3.58 -26.97 -13.45
N LEU A 322 4.66 -27.51 -14.04
CA LEU A 322 5.62 -26.70 -14.78
C LEU A 322 4.97 -26.02 -15.99
N ALA A 323 4.13 -26.76 -16.73
CA ALA A 323 3.39 -26.24 -17.87
C ALA A 323 2.32 -25.22 -17.44
N LEU A 324 1.69 -25.42 -16.27
CA LEU A 324 0.74 -24.43 -15.71
C LEU A 324 1.44 -23.11 -15.34
N ILE A 325 2.61 -23.18 -14.70
CA ILE A 325 3.41 -21.98 -14.37
C ILE A 325 3.83 -21.25 -15.65
N GLU A 326 4.33 -21.97 -16.65
CA GLU A 326 4.73 -21.38 -17.92
C GLU A 326 3.55 -20.72 -18.66
N THR A 327 2.40 -21.40 -18.71
CA THR A 327 1.17 -20.88 -19.33
C THR A 327 0.69 -19.62 -18.63
N TRP A 328 0.71 -19.60 -17.30
CA TRP A 328 0.31 -18.44 -16.51
C TRP A 328 1.26 -17.25 -16.70
N LEU A 329 2.58 -17.47 -16.67
CA LEU A 329 3.53 -16.40 -16.97
C LEU A 329 3.34 -15.86 -18.40
N LYS A 330 3.12 -16.74 -19.38
CA LYS A 330 2.86 -16.36 -20.78
C LYS A 330 1.51 -15.66 -20.99
N SER A 331 0.52 -15.87 -20.13
CA SER A 331 -0.77 -15.16 -20.27
C SER A 331 -0.65 -13.66 -20.06
N TYR A 332 0.42 -13.20 -19.40
CA TYR A 332 0.73 -11.77 -19.29
C TYR A 332 1.41 -11.19 -20.53
N ARG A 333 1.78 -12.01 -21.52
CA ARG A 333 2.47 -11.63 -22.78
C ARG A 333 3.72 -10.77 -22.52
N PRO A 334 4.73 -11.28 -21.77
CA PRO A 334 5.92 -10.50 -21.39
C PRO A 334 6.68 -9.90 -22.59
N GLU A 335 6.57 -10.50 -23.76
CA GLU A 335 7.14 -10.00 -25.03
C GLU A 335 6.54 -8.65 -25.49
N GLU A 336 5.35 -8.30 -25.02
CA GLU A 336 4.74 -6.97 -25.25
C GLU A 336 5.20 -5.95 -24.20
N LEU A 337 5.74 -6.41 -23.08
CA LEU A 337 5.98 -5.61 -21.88
C LEU A 337 7.46 -5.24 -21.72
N PHE A 338 8.35 -6.14 -22.13
CA PHE A 338 9.79 -5.99 -22.01
C PHE A 338 10.46 -6.06 -23.38
N ASP A 339 11.48 -5.22 -23.58
CA ASP A 339 12.27 -5.22 -24.80
C ASP A 339 13.25 -6.41 -24.88
N ALA A 340 14.02 -6.47 -25.97
CA ALA A 340 15.01 -7.53 -26.18
C ALA A 340 16.16 -7.52 -25.16
N GLN A 341 16.33 -6.47 -24.36
CA GLN A 341 17.31 -6.38 -23.27
C GLN A 341 16.67 -6.64 -21.89
N GLY A 342 15.37 -6.91 -21.83
CA GLY A 342 14.62 -7.13 -20.59
C GLY A 342 14.22 -5.87 -19.86
N ARG A 343 14.24 -4.71 -20.54
CA ARG A 343 13.80 -3.44 -19.97
C ARG A 343 12.32 -3.27 -20.20
N LEU A 344 11.60 -2.70 -19.22
CA LEU A 344 10.22 -2.29 -19.42
C LEU A 344 10.14 -1.33 -20.62
N THR A 345 9.17 -1.51 -21.51
CA THR A 345 9.07 -0.64 -22.69
C THR A 345 8.91 0.83 -22.28
N PRO A 346 9.51 1.79 -23.00
CA PRO A 346 9.53 3.20 -22.59
C PRO A 346 8.13 3.79 -22.36
N GLU A 347 7.17 3.40 -23.19
CA GLU A 347 5.77 3.84 -23.08
C GLU A 347 5.07 3.38 -21.80
N LEU A 348 5.45 2.22 -21.25
CA LEU A 348 4.95 1.73 -19.97
C LEU A 348 5.73 2.34 -18.80
N ALA A 349 7.06 2.51 -18.94
CA ALA A 349 7.89 3.19 -17.94
C ALA A 349 7.46 4.65 -17.71
N GLU A 350 6.91 5.30 -18.73
CA GLU A 350 6.32 6.63 -18.60
C GLU A 350 5.02 6.65 -17.77
N LEU A 351 4.36 5.53 -17.47
CA LEU A 351 3.18 5.55 -16.61
C LEU A 351 3.47 5.81 -15.13
N ALA A 352 4.67 5.47 -14.67
CA ALA A 352 5.09 5.79 -13.32
C ALA A 352 5.33 7.31 -13.17
N PRO A 353 5.05 7.89 -11.99
CA PRO A 353 5.50 9.25 -11.65
C PRO A 353 7.03 9.37 -11.77
N LYS A 354 7.56 10.59 -11.67
CA LYS A 354 9.01 10.85 -11.73
C LYS A 354 9.51 11.42 -10.41
N ASN A 355 10.81 11.25 -10.14
CA ASN A 355 11.49 11.80 -8.96
C ASN A 355 10.76 11.41 -7.65
N ASN A 356 10.61 12.36 -6.73
CA ASN A 356 9.99 12.19 -5.41
C ASN A 356 8.46 12.02 -5.45
N ARG A 357 7.82 12.07 -6.62
CA ARG A 357 6.38 11.75 -6.77
C ARG A 357 6.12 10.25 -6.92
N ARG A 358 7.17 9.45 -7.17
CA ARG A 358 7.06 7.98 -7.13
C ARG A 358 6.82 7.55 -5.70
N MET A 359 5.85 6.68 -5.46
CA MET A 359 5.52 6.25 -4.10
C MET A 359 6.71 5.53 -3.43
N GLY A 360 7.56 4.83 -4.20
CA GLY A 360 8.80 4.24 -3.70
C GLY A 360 9.89 5.23 -3.32
N ALA A 361 9.93 6.40 -3.98
CA ALA A 361 10.97 7.42 -3.79
C ALA A 361 10.52 8.62 -2.95
N ASN A 362 9.28 8.61 -2.47
CA ASN A 362 8.71 9.71 -1.71
C ASN A 362 9.47 9.89 -0.38
N PRO A 363 9.97 11.09 -0.04
CA PRO A 363 10.68 11.35 1.22
C PRO A 363 9.88 11.00 2.47
N HIS A 364 8.54 11.07 2.42
CA HIS A 364 7.68 10.64 3.54
C HIS A 364 7.78 9.13 3.81
N ALA A 365 8.17 8.35 2.80
CA ALA A 365 8.45 6.93 2.95
C ALA A 365 9.91 6.60 3.30
N ASN A 366 10.76 7.63 3.45
CA ASN A 366 12.11 7.54 4.01
C ASN A 366 12.31 8.71 4.98
N GLY A 367 11.56 8.69 6.09
CA GLY A 367 11.38 9.83 7.00
C GLY A 367 12.67 10.39 7.61
N GLY A 368 13.78 9.64 7.59
CA GLY A 368 15.09 10.15 7.99
C GLY A 368 15.56 11.35 7.16
N LEU A 369 15.09 11.48 5.91
CA LEU A 369 15.35 12.64 5.04
C LEU A 369 14.59 13.89 5.46
N LEU A 370 13.50 13.73 6.22
CA LEU A 370 12.62 14.80 6.70
C LEU A 370 12.80 15.12 8.19
N LEU A 371 13.53 14.27 8.91
CA LEU A 371 13.74 14.40 10.35
C LEU A 371 14.43 15.72 10.69
N ARG A 372 13.92 16.40 11.71
CA ARG A 372 14.48 17.64 12.26
C ARG A 372 14.61 17.50 13.76
N ASP A 373 15.75 17.95 14.30
CA ASP A 373 15.95 18.00 15.74
C ASP A 373 14.91 18.91 16.39
N LEU A 374 14.34 18.46 17.51
CA LEU A 374 13.43 19.26 18.30
C LEU A 374 14.18 20.43 18.95
N GLN A 375 13.59 21.61 18.89
CA GLN A 375 14.01 22.71 19.75
C GLN A 375 13.56 22.41 21.18
N ILE A 376 14.49 22.01 22.03
CA ILE A 376 14.24 21.64 23.43
C ILE A 376 14.73 22.76 24.36
N PRO A 377 13.93 23.15 25.37
CA PRO A 377 14.38 24.12 26.37
C PRO A 377 15.41 23.46 27.30
N ASP A 378 16.17 24.26 28.06
CA ASP A 378 17.10 23.73 29.05
C ASP A 378 16.32 22.99 30.15
N PHE A 379 16.54 21.67 30.25
CA PHE A 379 15.81 20.85 31.24
C PHE A 379 16.08 21.30 32.69
N ARG A 380 17.18 22.01 32.95
CA ARG A 380 17.52 22.55 34.27
C ARG A 380 16.56 23.64 34.73
N ASP A 381 15.92 24.35 33.80
CA ASP A 381 14.91 25.37 34.12
C ASP A 381 13.62 24.75 34.72
N TYR A 382 13.47 23.43 34.62
CA TYR A 382 12.35 22.67 35.14
C TYR A 382 12.71 21.87 36.40
N ALA A 383 13.95 21.99 36.90
CA ALA A 383 14.40 21.28 38.08
C ALA A 383 13.57 21.63 39.32
N VAL A 384 13.27 20.62 40.14
CA VAL A 384 12.65 20.80 41.45
C VAL A 384 13.73 20.70 42.51
N ASP A 385 13.73 21.64 43.46
CA ASP A 385 14.66 21.62 44.58
C ASP A 385 14.35 20.44 45.52
N VAL A 386 15.36 19.58 45.76
CA VAL A 386 15.26 18.40 46.61
C VAL A 386 16.19 18.59 47.80
N THR A 387 15.70 19.36 48.78
CA THR A 387 16.47 19.74 49.98
C THR A 387 16.72 18.60 50.95
N ALA A 388 15.91 17.53 50.90
CA ALA A 388 16.07 16.31 51.69
C ALA A 388 15.38 15.11 51.01
N THR A 389 15.80 13.90 51.38
CA THR A 389 15.19 12.65 50.89
C THR A 389 13.74 12.53 51.36
N GLY A 390 12.83 12.12 50.47
CA GLY A 390 11.41 11.93 50.80
C GLY A 390 10.58 13.21 50.92
N VAL A 391 11.12 14.37 50.51
CA VAL A 391 10.36 15.62 50.44
C VAL A 391 9.20 15.49 49.44
N ARG A 392 8.03 16.03 49.80
CA ARG A 392 6.86 16.06 48.88
C ARG A 392 7.13 17.08 47.77
N GLY A 393 7.06 16.63 46.52
CA GLY A 393 7.16 17.48 45.33
C GLY A 393 5.84 17.57 44.55
N ILE A 394 5.87 18.28 43.42
CA ILE A 394 4.73 18.38 42.51
C ILE A 394 4.48 17.10 41.69
N GLY A 395 5.42 16.14 41.70
CA GLY A 395 5.38 14.89 40.95
C GLY A 395 6.05 14.99 39.59
N ASP A 396 6.75 13.92 39.19
CA ASP A 396 7.62 13.89 38.02
C ASP A 396 6.86 14.19 36.72
N THR A 397 5.64 13.66 36.59
CA THR A 397 4.81 13.88 35.39
C THR A 397 4.33 15.31 35.26
N ARG A 398 4.06 16.01 36.38
CA ARG A 398 3.71 17.44 36.37
C ARG A 398 4.89 18.33 35.97
N VAL A 399 6.10 17.95 36.37
CA VAL A 399 7.34 18.60 35.91
C VAL A 399 7.49 18.39 34.40
N LEU A 400 7.39 17.13 33.96
CA LEU A 400 7.48 16.75 32.54
C LEU A 400 6.42 17.46 31.69
N GLY A 401 5.18 17.59 32.16
CA GLY A 401 4.11 18.29 31.44
C GLY A 401 4.45 19.76 31.13
N ARG A 402 5.12 20.46 32.07
CA ARG A 402 5.59 21.84 31.83
C ARG A 402 6.70 21.88 30.79
N PHE A 403 7.62 20.91 30.82
CA PHE A 403 8.68 20.78 29.83
C PHE A 403 8.12 20.51 28.44
N LEU A 404 7.26 19.50 28.30
CA LEU A 404 6.63 19.13 27.02
C LEU A 404 5.76 20.27 26.46
N ARG A 405 5.06 21.04 27.31
CA ARG A 405 4.34 22.25 26.87
C ARG A 405 5.27 23.23 26.14
N ASP A 406 6.46 23.46 26.64
CA ASP A 406 7.38 24.42 26.03
C ASP A 406 8.12 23.81 24.83
N VAL A 407 8.35 22.50 24.81
CA VAL A 407 8.74 21.77 23.57
C VAL A 407 7.69 21.98 22.47
N VAL A 408 6.38 21.82 22.77
CA VAL A 408 5.31 22.09 21.79
C VAL A 408 5.40 23.52 21.26
N LYS A 409 5.55 24.52 22.14
CA LYS A 409 5.63 25.93 21.73
C LYS A 409 6.83 26.23 20.85
N LEU A 410 8.03 25.74 21.21
CA LEU A 410 9.26 25.98 20.45
C LEU A 410 9.24 25.32 19.08
N ASN A 411 8.41 24.29 18.90
CA ASN A 411 8.30 23.52 17.67
C ASN A 411 6.98 23.78 16.91
N ASN A 412 6.20 24.79 17.32
CA ASN A 412 4.87 25.06 16.76
C ASN A 412 4.91 25.44 15.27
N ASP A 413 5.92 26.21 14.85
CA ASP A 413 6.07 26.60 13.43
C ASP A 413 6.47 25.41 12.56
N GLN A 414 7.24 24.46 13.12
CA GLN A 414 7.70 23.26 12.42
C GLN A 414 6.69 22.12 12.45
N ARG A 415 5.77 22.13 13.43
CA ARG A 415 4.74 21.11 13.65
C ARG A 415 5.29 19.67 13.67
N ASN A 416 6.44 19.47 14.32
CA ASN A 416 7.16 18.19 14.37
C ASN A 416 7.13 17.51 15.76
N PHE A 417 6.19 17.89 16.64
CA PHE A 417 6.01 17.25 17.95
C PHE A 417 4.53 17.09 18.30
N ARG A 418 4.14 15.88 18.73
CA ARG A 418 2.79 15.55 19.20
C ARG A 418 2.83 14.69 20.46
N VAL A 419 1.78 14.80 21.28
CA VAL A 419 1.53 13.94 22.44
C VAL A 419 0.27 13.13 22.17
N PHE A 420 0.34 11.82 22.38
CA PHE A 420 -0.80 10.90 22.26
C PHE A 420 -1.10 10.30 23.63
N GLY A 421 -2.37 10.09 23.94
CA GLY A 421 -2.81 9.48 25.19
C GLY A 421 -4.19 8.83 25.01
N PRO A 422 -4.41 7.63 25.55
CA PRO A 422 -5.70 6.94 25.45
C PRO A 422 -6.67 7.44 26.52
N ASP A 423 -7.11 8.71 26.43
CA ASP A 423 -7.95 9.39 27.45
C ASP A 423 -7.27 9.60 28.82
N GLU A 424 -5.93 9.47 28.86
CA GLU A 424 -5.17 9.49 30.12
C GLU A 424 -4.22 10.69 30.25
N THR A 425 -4.10 11.56 29.25
CA THR A 425 -3.14 12.68 29.28
C THR A 425 -3.29 13.55 30.53
N LEU A 426 -4.53 13.89 30.92
CA LEU A 426 -4.81 14.66 32.14
C LEU A 426 -4.67 13.81 33.42
N SER A 427 -5.04 12.52 33.35
CA SER A 427 -4.96 11.59 34.48
C SER A 427 -3.50 11.36 34.92
N ASN A 428 -2.59 11.34 33.94
CA ASN A 428 -1.17 11.11 34.14
C ASN A 428 -0.43 12.30 34.79
N GLY A 429 -1.08 13.44 34.98
CA GLY A 429 -0.52 14.65 35.64
C GLY A 429 -0.41 15.83 34.69
#